data_AF-A0A960AZ24-F1
#
_entry.id   AF-A0A960AZ24-F1
#
_cell.length_a   1.000
_cell.length_b   1.000
_cell.length_c   1.000
_cell.angle_alpha   90.00
_cell.angle_beta   90.00
_cell.angle_gamma   90.00
#
_symmetry.space_group_name_H-M   'P 1'
#
loop_
_entity.id
_entity.type
_entity.pdbx_description
1 polymer ?
#
loop_
_entity_poly.entity_id
_entity_poly.type
_entity_poly.pdbx_seq_one_letter_code
_entity_poly.pdbx_strand_id
1 'polypeptide(L)'
;MPFQAPPVATETEALLAHVRQQQDAFRAAVFGLTDDQAGRAASASSLTLGTLVKHVTATQRSWLDAVLAAPSLPVDDRTQEQQYADWQAEFTWFPSDTVADVLGDFDTVSGEVLAAIRDADLDAAVPVPPAPWNPRDIEAWSVRWVWFHLIEELARHAGHADIVRESLDGATMYPLVAACEGLPATPWLTPWSPEASGTDRGATS
;
A
#
# COMPACT_ATOMS: atom_id res chain seq x y z
N MET A 1 4.16 -18.43 8.34
CA MET A 1 4.79 -18.37 7.02
C MET A 1 4.55 -16.96 6.52
N PRO A 2 5.59 -16.16 6.22
CA PRO A 2 5.42 -14.73 5.93
C PRO A 2 4.55 -14.44 4.70
N PHE A 3 4.28 -15.46 3.87
CA PHE A 3 3.48 -15.36 2.65
C PHE A 3 1.96 -15.41 2.87
N GLN A 4 1.50 -15.74 4.08
CA GLN A 4 0.08 -15.86 4.40
C GLN A 4 -0.21 -15.26 5.75
N ALA A 5 -1.30 -14.50 5.84
CA ALA A 5 -1.88 -14.11 7.12
C ALA A 5 -2.07 -15.36 8.02
N PRO A 6 -1.70 -15.30 9.31
CA PRO A 6 -1.89 -16.42 10.22
C PRO A 6 -3.37 -16.78 10.37
N PRO A 7 -3.69 -18.08 10.58
CA PRO A 7 -5.05 -18.47 10.95
C PRO A 7 -5.34 -17.94 12.35
N VAL A 8 -6.38 -17.12 12.48
CA VAL A 8 -6.80 -16.46 13.72
C VAL A 8 -8.29 -16.71 13.98
N ALA A 9 -8.73 -16.50 15.21
CA ALA A 9 -10.05 -16.94 15.66
C ALA A 9 -11.13 -15.84 15.56
N THR A 10 -10.72 -14.57 15.59
CA THR A 10 -11.66 -13.43 15.61
C THR A 10 -11.57 -12.59 14.34
N GLU A 11 -12.66 -11.91 14.00
CA GLU A 11 -12.72 -11.00 12.85
C GLU A 11 -11.69 -9.87 12.96
N THR A 12 -11.55 -9.24 14.13
CA THR A 12 -10.57 -8.18 14.37
C THR A 12 -9.14 -8.67 14.15
N GLU A 13 -8.79 -9.85 14.68
CA GLU A 13 -7.47 -10.44 14.42
C GLU A 13 -7.25 -10.74 12.94
N ALA A 14 -8.29 -11.18 12.22
CA ALA A 14 -8.21 -11.46 10.80
C ALA A 14 -7.97 -10.17 10.00
N LEU A 15 -8.72 -9.09 10.28
CA LEU A 15 -8.51 -7.79 9.66
C LEU A 15 -7.08 -7.29 9.90
N LEU A 16 -6.58 -7.37 11.14
CA LEU A 16 -5.20 -6.99 11.46
C LEU A 16 -4.17 -7.79 10.66
N ALA A 17 -4.32 -9.11 10.63
CA ALA A 17 -3.41 -10.01 9.96
C ALA A 17 -3.38 -9.78 8.44
N HIS A 18 -4.55 -9.62 7.83
CA HIS A 18 -4.67 -9.39 6.39
C HIS A 18 -4.20 -7.99 5.98
N VAL A 19 -4.57 -6.94 6.72
CA VAL A 19 -4.07 -5.58 6.44
C VAL A 19 -2.55 -5.50 6.58
N ARG A 20 -1.99 -6.05 7.68
CA ARG A 20 -0.53 -6.11 7.86
C ARG A 20 0.15 -6.81 6.69
N GLN A 21 -0.37 -7.96 6.28
CA GLN A 21 0.19 -8.72 5.15
C GLN A 21 0.24 -7.88 3.87
N GLN A 22 -0.84 -7.15 3.54
CA GLN A 22 -0.83 -6.30 2.35
C GLN A 22 0.09 -5.09 2.50
N GLN A 23 0.24 -4.55 3.72
CA GLN A 23 1.20 -3.49 3.98
C GLN A 23 2.65 -3.96 3.76
N ASP A 24 2.98 -5.17 4.21
CA ASP A 24 4.32 -5.76 4.07
C ASP A 24 4.71 -5.98 2.60
N ALA A 25 3.73 -6.20 1.72
CA ALA A 25 3.96 -6.32 0.28
C ALA A 25 4.61 -5.07 -0.33
N PHE A 26 4.20 -3.87 0.11
CA PHE A 26 4.81 -2.62 -0.37
C PHE A 26 6.23 -2.44 0.14
N ARG A 27 6.51 -2.80 1.40
CA ARG A 27 7.89 -2.80 1.94
C ARG A 27 8.80 -3.72 1.13
N ALA A 28 8.31 -4.92 0.80
CA ALA A 28 9.04 -5.87 -0.03
C ALA A 28 9.24 -5.34 -1.47
N ALA A 29 8.21 -4.75 -2.07
CA ALA A 29 8.27 -4.25 -3.44
C ALA A 29 9.32 -3.15 -3.64
N VAL A 30 9.56 -2.29 -2.64
CA VAL A 30 10.60 -1.24 -2.72
C VAL A 30 11.93 -1.63 -2.08
N PHE A 31 12.04 -2.84 -1.52
CA PHE A 31 13.24 -3.26 -0.82
C PHE A 31 14.48 -3.22 -1.72
N GLY A 32 15.53 -2.55 -1.25
CA GLY A 32 16.82 -2.43 -1.92
C GLY A 32 16.82 -1.53 -3.17
N LEU A 33 15.74 -0.76 -3.43
CA LEU A 33 15.72 0.20 -4.52
C LEU A 33 16.45 1.50 -4.18
N THR A 34 17.01 2.13 -5.20
CA THR A 34 17.40 3.54 -5.15
C THR A 34 16.20 4.45 -5.40
N ASP A 35 16.32 5.73 -5.06
CA ASP A 35 15.27 6.74 -5.33
C ASP A 35 14.97 6.89 -6.82
N ASP A 36 16.00 6.80 -7.67
CA ASP A 36 15.83 6.80 -9.14
C ASP A 36 15.03 5.57 -9.62
N GLN A 37 15.36 4.39 -9.09
CA GLN A 37 14.64 3.17 -9.42
C GLN A 37 13.17 3.23 -8.97
N ALA A 38 12.90 3.76 -7.79
CA ALA A 38 11.55 3.89 -7.26
C ALA A 38 10.68 4.86 -8.08
N GLY A 39 11.30 5.91 -8.63
CA GLY A 39 10.65 6.90 -9.50
C GLY A 39 10.54 6.51 -10.97
N ARG A 40 11.06 5.35 -11.38
CA ARG A 40 11.11 4.94 -12.78
C ARG A 40 9.85 4.16 -13.18
N ALA A 41 9.15 4.65 -14.20
CA ALA A 41 8.08 3.88 -14.84
C ALA A 41 8.70 2.72 -15.63
N ALA A 42 8.48 1.49 -15.16
CA ALA A 42 9.12 0.29 -15.70
C ALA A 42 8.17 -0.65 -16.47
N SER A 43 6.88 -0.29 -16.55
CA SER A 43 5.85 -1.09 -17.23
C SER A 43 5.22 -0.33 -18.39
N ALA A 44 4.21 -0.91 -19.05
CA ALA A 44 3.44 -0.22 -20.08
C ALA A 44 2.67 1.01 -19.55
N SER A 45 2.44 1.10 -18.23
CA SER A 45 1.79 2.23 -17.58
C SER A 45 2.81 3.23 -17.03
N SER A 46 2.35 4.44 -16.68
CA SER A 46 3.15 5.46 -16.00
C SER A 46 3.33 5.21 -14.49
N LEU A 47 2.88 4.05 -13.97
CA LEU A 47 3.03 3.72 -12.55
C LEU A 47 4.50 3.52 -12.20
N THR A 48 4.88 4.04 -11.04
CA THR A 48 6.20 3.85 -10.44
C THR A 48 6.00 3.20 -9.07
N LEU A 49 7.02 2.50 -8.54
CA LEU A 49 6.90 1.90 -7.21
C LEU A 49 6.77 2.96 -6.12
N GLY A 50 7.49 4.08 -6.26
CA GLY A 50 7.41 5.20 -5.34
C GLY A 50 6.02 5.83 -5.29
N THR A 51 5.41 6.10 -6.45
CA THR A 51 4.05 6.66 -6.50
C THR A 51 2.98 5.68 -6.06
N LEU A 52 3.17 4.37 -6.27
CA LEU A 52 2.29 3.36 -5.70
C LEU A 52 2.30 3.41 -4.17
N VAL A 53 3.47 3.53 -3.53
CA VAL A 53 3.55 3.67 -2.06
C VAL A 53 2.87 4.96 -1.60
N LYS A 54 3.15 6.11 -2.24
CA LYS A 54 2.49 7.40 -1.90
C LYS A 54 0.96 7.29 -1.97
N HIS A 55 0.45 6.69 -3.05
CA HIS A 55 -0.99 6.51 -3.24
C HIS A 55 -1.63 5.61 -2.17
N VAL A 56 -1.03 4.47 -1.83
CA VAL A 56 -1.61 3.60 -0.79
C VAL A 56 -1.44 4.17 0.61
N THR A 57 -0.43 5.01 0.85
CA THR A 57 -0.32 5.79 2.09
C THR A 57 -1.49 6.76 2.21
N ALA A 58 -1.78 7.54 1.17
CA ALA A 58 -2.89 8.49 1.15
C ALA A 58 -4.26 7.79 1.23
N THR A 59 -4.41 6.64 0.55
CA THR A 59 -5.63 5.82 0.60
C THR A 59 -5.89 5.29 2.01
N GLN A 60 -4.87 4.74 2.68
CA GLN A 60 -4.96 4.33 4.08
C GLN A 60 -5.32 5.50 4.99
N ARG A 61 -4.67 6.66 4.80
CA ARG A 61 -4.92 7.87 5.58
C ARG A 61 -6.38 8.32 5.46
N SER A 62 -6.89 8.40 4.23
CA SER A 62 -8.27 8.83 3.96
C SER A 62 -9.31 7.91 4.62
N TRP A 63 -9.16 6.59 4.50
CA TRP A 63 -10.08 5.63 5.13
C TRP A 63 -9.95 5.63 6.65
N LEU A 64 -8.74 5.80 7.18
CA LEU A 64 -8.54 5.94 8.61
C LEU A 64 -9.21 7.22 9.14
N ASP A 65 -9.10 8.34 8.44
CA ASP A 65 -9.76 9.59 8.84
C ASP A 65 -11.29 9.44 8.83
N ALA A 66 -11.84 8.73 7.83
CA ALA A 66 -13.27 8.43 7.78
C ALA A 66 -13.73 7.59 8.99
N VAL A 67 -12.95 6.60 9.40
CA VAL A 67 -13.26 5.77 10.59
C VAL A 67 -13.13 6.58 11.88
N LEU A 68 -12.08 7.39 12.01
CA LEU A 68 -11.86 8.21 13.21
C LEU A 68 -12.89 9.33 13.37
N ALA A 69 -13.43 9.85 12.27
CA ALA A 69 -14.47 10.88 12.29
C ALA A 69 -15.88 10.32 12.53
N ALA A 70 -16.07 9.00 12.35
CA ALA A 70 -17.38 8.37 12.46
C ALA A 70 -18.05 8.66 13.82
N PRO A 71 -19.37 8.99 13.84
CA PRO A 71 -20.34 8.92 12.74
C PRO A 71 -20.44 10.21 11.91
N SER A 72 -19.45 11.09 11.94
CA SER A 72 -19.38 12.29 11.10
C SER A 72 -18.45 12.06 9.90
N LEU A 73 -18.52 12.95 8.90
CA LEU A 73 -17.47 13.03 7.89
C LEU A 73 -16.22 13.70 8.48
N PRO A 74 -15.01 13.32 8.03
CA PRO A 74 -13.81 14.03 8.40
C PRO A 74 -13.88 15.48 7.94
N VAL A 75 -13.35 16.39 8.76
CA VAL A 75 -13.26 17.81 8.43
C VAL A 75 -11.98 18.03 7.63
N ASP A 76 -12.12 18.61 6.44
CA ASP A 76 -11.01 19.04 5.60
C ASP A 76 -11.11 20.55 5.40
N ASP A 77 -10.17 21.29 5.97
CA ASP A 77 -10.11 22.75 5.90
C ASP A 77 -9.37 23.27 4.65
N ARG A 78 -8.81 22.36 3.85
CA ARG A 78 -8.14 22.69 2.59
C ARG A 78 -9.15 23.14 1.54
N THR A 79 -8.71 24.06 0.68
CA THR A 79 -9.47 24.43 -0.52
C THR A 79 -9.52 23.28 -1.54
N GLN A 80 -10.47 23.33 -2.47
CA GLN A 80 -10.54 22.35 -3.57
C GLN A 80 -9.24 22.31 -4.40
N GLU A 81 -8.57 23.45 -4.57
CA GLU A 81 -7.29 23.53 -5.28
C GLU A 81 -6.18 22.80 -4.52
N GLN A 82 -6.13 22.96 -3.19
CA GLN A 82 -5.18 22.25 -2.34
C GLN A 82 -5.44 20.73 -2.33
N GLN A 83 -6.70 20.32 -2.18
CA GLN A 83 -7.08 18.90 -2.24
C GLN A 83 -6.70 18.28 -3.59
N TYR A 84 -6.90 19.00 -4.69
CA TYR A 84 -6.51 18.53 -6.02
C TYR A 84 -4.99 18.46 -6.18
N ALA A 85 -4.25 19.45 -5.66
CA ALA A 85 -2.79 19.44 -5.70
C ALA A 85 -2.21 18.26 -4.89
N ASP A 86 -2.77 17.98 -3.71
CA ASP A 86 -2.36 16.85 -2.87
C ASP A 86 -2.64 15.53 -3.58
N TRP A 87 -3.83 15.37 -4.18
CA TRP A 87 -4.18 14.20 -4.98
C TRP A 87 -3.19 14.01 -6.15
N GLN A 88 -2.83 15.07 -6.88
CA GLN A 88 -1.83 14.97 -7.95
C GLN A 88 -0.44 14.59 -7.44
N ALA A 89 -0.07 15.04 -6.23
CA ALA A 89 1.22 14.74 -5.62
C ALA A 89 1.38 13.25 -5.26
N GLU A 90 0.29 12.54 -4.96
CA GLU A 90 0.30 11.08 -4.74
C GLU A 90 0.77 10.31 -5.99
N PHE A 91 0.44 10.80 -7.18
CA PHE A 91 0.78 10.16 -8.46
C PHE A 91 2.07 10.72 -9.10
N THR A 92 2.79 11.59 -8.39
CA THR A 92 4.01 12.23 -8.88
C THR A 92 5.20 11.86 -8.00
N TRP A 93 6.24 11.31 -8.61
CA TRP A 93 7.55 11.15 -7.96
C TRP A 93 8.38 12.41 -8.22
N PHE A 94 8.66 13.18 -7.17
CA PHE A 94 9.43 14.41 -7.26
C PHE A 94 10.93 14.14 -7.13
N PRO A 95 11.80 15.02 -7.68
CA PRO A 95 13.25 14.90 -7.49
C PRO A 95 13.72 14.95 -6.04
N SER A 96 12.88 15.46 -5.13
CA SER A 96 13.13 15.50 -3.68
C SER A 96 12.62 14.27 -2.94
N ASP A 97 11.82 13.42 -3.59
CA ASP A 97 11.28 12.23 -2.93
C ASP A 97 12.39 11.19 -2.74
N THR A 98 12.40 10.57 -1.57
CA THR A 98 13.27 9.43 -1.28
C THR A 98 12.43 8.22 -0.90
N VAL A 99 12.94 7.02 -1.18
CA VAL A 99 12.31 5.76 -0.75
C VAL A 99 12.17 5.74 0.77
N ALA A 100 13.17 6.25 1.49
CA ALA A 100 13.18 6.28 2.94
C ALA A 100 12.06 7.14 3.52
N ASP A 101 11.86 8.35 3.00
CA ASP A 101 10.82 9.27 3.49
C ASP A 101 9.42 8.73 3.18
N VAL A 102 9.20 8.29 1.94
CA VAL A 102 7.91 7.74 1.51
C VAL A 102 7.54 6.46 2.27
N LEU A 103 8.51 5.60 2.56
CA LEU A 103 8.29 4.44 3.43
C LEU A 103 8.06 4.84 4.90
N GLY A 104 8.72 5.89 5.39
CA GLY A 104 8.51 6.41 6.74
C GLY A 104 7.07 6.89 6.95
N ASP A 105 6.53 7.62 5.98
CA ASP A 105 5.13 8.06 5.99
C ASP A 105 4.18 6.85 5.90
N PHE A 106 4.48 5.91 4.99
CA PHE A 106 3.71 4.67 4.85
C PHE A 106 3.68 3.86 6.15
N ASP A 107 4.82 3.70 6.83
CA ASP A 107 4.93 2.95 8.08
C ASP A 107 4.16 3.61 9.22
N THR A 108 4.20 4.95 9.28
CA THR A 108 3.45 5.74 10.26
C THR A 108 1.95 5.51 10.09
N VAL A 109 1.41 5.76 8.89
CA VAL A 109 -0.02 5.57 8.61
C VAL A 109 -0.43 4.10 8.77
N SER A 110 0.42 3.17 8.34
CA SER A 110 0.19 1.73 8.50
C SER A 110 0.01 1.34 9.97
N GLY A 111 0.84 1.90 10.86
CA GLY A 111 0.75 1.69 12.30
C GLY A 111 -0.54 2.24 12.90
N GLU A 112 -0.94 3.44 12.48
CA GLU A 112 -2.20 4.07 12.92
C GLU A 112 -3.43 3.27 12.48
N VAL A 113 -3.45 2.77 11.24
CA VAL A 113 -4.53 1.90 10.74
C VAL A 113 -4.65 0.65 11.60
N LEU A 114 -3.54 -0.03 11.89
CA LEU A 114 -3.57 -1.24 12.71
C LEU A 114 -3.97 -0.95 14.17
N ALA A 115 -3.69 0.25 14.69
CA ALA A 115 -4.21 0.67 15.98
C ALA A 115 -5.73 0.86 15.93
N ALA A 116 -6.24 1.56 14.92
CA ALA A 116 -7.68 1.80 14.76
C ALA A 116 -8.48 0.52 14.55
N ILE A 117 -7.96 -0.46 13.81
CA ILE A 117 -8.63 -1.77 13.65
C ILE A 117 -8.81 -2.48 15.00
N ARG A 118 -7.87 -2.34 15.96
CA ARG A 118 -7.99 -2.96 17.29
C ARG A 118 -9.09 -2.32 18.13
N ASP A 119 -9.24 -1.01 18.01
CA ASP A 119 -10.04 -0.22 18.93
C ASP A 119 -11.43 0.12 18.41
N ALA A 120 -11.66 0.03 17.09
CA ALA A 120 -12.91 0.46 16.48
C ALA A 120 -14.08 -0.51 16.71
N ASP A 121 -15.27 0.06 16.89
CA ASP A 121 -16.53 -0.67 16.75
C ASP A 121 -16.79 -0.96 15.27
N LEU A 122 -16.69 -2.25 14.89
CA LEU A 122 -16.85 -2.70 13.51
C LEU A 122 -18.25 -2.44 12.94
N ASP A 123 -19.26 -2.23 13.80
CA ASP A 123 -20.64 -1.94 13.39
C ASP A 123 -20.93 -0.44 13.30
N ALA A 124 -20.01 0.43 13.72
CA ALA A 124 -20.19 1.87 13.65
C ALA A 124 -20.38 2.36 12.21
N ALA A 125 -21.29 3.32 12.04
CA ALA A 125 -21.63 3.89 10.75
C ALA A 125 -20.59 4.92 10.31
N VAL A 126 -19.96 4.70 9.15
CA VAL A 126 -19.06 5.63 8.46
C VAL A 126 -19.85 6.29 7.32
N PRO A 127 -20.17 7.59 7.40
CA PRO A 127 -20.97 8.25 6.37
C PRO A 127 -20.32 8.21 4.99
N VAL A 128 -21.13 7.97 3.95
CA VAL A 128 -20.67 8.01 2.56
C VAL A 128 -20.48 9.48 2.14
N PRO A 129 -19.27 9.92 1.74
CA PRO A 129 -19.07 11.29 1.29
C PRO A 129 -19.80 11.54 -0.03
N PRO A 130 -20.25 12.78 -0.28
CA PRO A 130 -20.93 13.12 -1.53
C PRO A 130 -19.93 13.08 -2.70
N ALA A 131 -20.08 12.11 -3.60
CA ALA A 131 -19.29 12.02 -4.82
C ALA A 131 -20.08 11.37 -5.98
N PRO A 132 -19.82 11.74 -7.25
CA PRO A 132 -20.54 11.18 -8.41
C PRO A 132 -20.44 9.66 -8.57
N TRP A 133 -19.37 9.05 -8.07
CA TRP A 133 -19.11 7.61 -8.13
C TRP A 133 -19.65 6.83 -6.92
N ASN A 134 -20.07 7.52 -5.86
CA ASN A 134 -20.64 6.87 -4.68
C ASN A 134 -22.14 6.55 -4.90
N PRO A 135 -22.62 5.42 -4.36
CA PRO A 135 -24.04 5.07 -4.42
C PRO A 135 -24.88 6.14 -3.70
N ARG A 136 -25.98 6.56 -4.33
CA ARG A 136 -26.87 7.62 -3.78
C ARG A 136 -27.89 7.10 -2.77
N ASP A 137 -28.08 5.79 -2.71
CA ASP A 137 -29.05 5.08 -1.88
C ASP A 137 -28.43 4.49 -0.61
N ILE A 138 -27.13 4.70 -0.37
CA ILE A 138 -26.41 4.24 0.81
C ILE A 138 -25.94 5.46 1.60
N GLU A 139 -26.43 5.61 2.83
CA GLU A 139 -26.09 6.74 3.70
C GLU A 139 -24.75 6.55 4.44
N ALA A 140 -24.44 5.30 4.80
CA ALA A 140 -23.22 4.95 5.51
C ALA A 140 -22.77 3.53 5.19
N TRP A 141 -21.46 3.31 5.23
CA TRP A 141 -20.85 1.99 5.36
C TRP A 141 -20.69 1.64 6.84
N SER A 142 -20.35 0.39 7.16
CA SER A 142 -19.84 0.04 8.48
C SER A 142 -18.32 0.17 8.50
N VAL A 143 -17.72 0.38 9.68
CA VAL A 143 -16.26 0.31 9.86
C VAL A 143 -15.71 -1.03 9.34
N ARG A 144 -16.45 -2.13 9.54
CA ARG A 144 -16.14 -3.44 8.94
C ARG A 144 -16.00 -3.37 7.43
N TRP A 145 -16.97 -2.76 6.75
CA TRP A 145 -16.92 -2.61 5.29
C TRP A 145 -15.69 -1.81 4.86
N VAL A 146 -15.38 -0.73 5.57
CA VAL A 146 -14.19 0.11 5.28
C VAL A 146 -12.90 -0.70 5.39
N TRP A 147 -12.73 -1.51 6.44
CA TRP A 147 -11.53 -2.32 6.59
C TRP A 147 -11.41 -3.45 5.57
N PHE A 148 -12.51 -4.08 5.16
CA PHE A 148 -12.47 -5.01 4.05
C PHE A 148 -12.11 -4.33 2.73
N HIS A 149 -12.70 -3.16 2.46
CA HIS A 149 -12.38 -2.39 1.26
C HIS A 149 -10.90 -1.95 1.25
N LEU A 150 -10.34 -1.58 2.40
CA LEU A 150 -8.92 -1.24 2.50
C LEU A 150 -8.01 -2.45 2.17
N ILE A 151 -8.37 -3.67 2.57
CA ILE A 151 -7.65 -4.88 2.17
C ILE A 151 -7.68 -5.04 0.64
N GLU A 152 -8.82 -4.80 0.00
CA GLU A 152 -8.96 -4.89 -1.46
C GLU A 152 -8.11 -3.86 -2.19
N GLU A 153 -8.11 -2.60 -1.73
CA GLU A 153 -7.28 -1.53 -2.30
C GLU A 153 -5.79 -1.88 -2.17
N LEU A 154 -5.33 -2.23 -0.97
CA LEU A 154 -3.94 -2.60 -0.74
C LEU A 154 -3.53 -3.82 -1.59
N ALA A 155 -4.35 -4.88 -1.62
CA ALA A 155 -4.04 -6.09 -2.39
C ALA A 155 -4.00 -5.81 -3.92
N ARG A 156 -4.92 -5.00 -4.44
CA ARG A 156 -4.94 -4.62 -5.86
C ARG A 156 -3.67 -3.85 -6.24
N HIS A 157 -3.27 -2.89 -5.40
CA HIS A 157 -2.08 -2.09 -5.65
C HIS A 157 -0.76 -2.84 -5.38
N ALA A 158 -0.75 -3.81 -4.47
CA ALA A 158 0.39 -4.71 -4.28
C ALA A 158 0.64 -5.55 -5.54
N GLY A 159 -0.42 -6.07 -6.19
CA GLY A 159 -0.28 -6.76 -7.47
C GLY A 159 0.28 -5.87 -8.59
N HIS A 160 -0.08 -4.58 -8.62
CA HIS A 160 0.56 -3.62 -9.53
C HIS A 160 2.04 -3.42 -9.18
N ALA A 161 2.38 -3.31 -7.90
CA ALA A 161 3.75 -3.16 -7.44
C ALA A 161 4.62 -4.36 -7.83
N ASP A 162 4.11 -5.59 -7.69
CA ASP A 162 4.81 -6.80 -8.13
C ASP A 162 5.18 -6.74 -9.63
N ILE A 163 4.22 -6.39 -10.50
CA ILE A 163 4.47 -6.30 -11.95
C ILE A 163 5.46 -5.19 -12.30
N VAL A 164 5.34 -4.02 -11.65
CA VAL A 164 6.30 -2.92 -11.88
C VAL A 164 7.69 -3.34 -11.41
N ARG A 165 7.81 -4.01 -10.26
CA ARG A 165 9.09 -4.48 -9.72
C ARG A 165 9.72 -5.54 -10.62
N GLU A 166 8.95 -6.53 -11.06
CA GLU A 166 9.41 -7.56 -12.00
C GLU A 166 9.91 -6.95 -13.32
N SER A 167 9.22 -5.93 -13.82
CA SER A 167 9.62 -5.24 -15.05
C SER A 167 10.86 -4.37 -14.87
N LEU A 168 11.11 -3.88 -13.65
CA LEU A 168 12.23 -3.01 -13.32
C LEU A 168 13.56 -3.74 -13.27
N ASP A 169 13.61 -4.90 -12.61
CA ASP A 169 14.86 -5.65 -12.34
C ASP A 169 14.69 -7.18 -12.31
N GLY A 170 13.49 -7.70 -12.58
CA GLY A 170 13.18 -9.14 -12.54
C GLY A 170 12.99 -9.72 -11.15
N ALA A 171 13.02 -8.90 -10.08
CA ALA A 171 12.74 -9.37 -8.73
C ALA A 171 11.26 -9.77 -8.59
N THR A 172 11.00 -10.86 -7.87
CA THR A 172 9.65 -11.39 -7.63
C THR A 172 9.34 -11.39 -6.14
N MET A 173 8.05 -11.40 -5.80
CA MET A 173 7.55 -11.25 -4.43
C MET A 173 8.21 -12.19 -3.41
N TYR A 174 8.24 -13.51 -3.68
CA TYR A 174 8.74 -14.48 -2.68
C TYR A 174 10.22 -14.23 -2.28
N PRO A 175 11.17 -14.10 -3.22
CA PRO A 175 12.55 -13.69 -2.91
C PRO A 175 12.65 -12.36 -2.16
N LEU A 176 11.86 -11.35 -2.52
CA LEU A 176 11.90 -10.03 -1.88
C LEU A 176 11.43 -10.11 -0.43
N VAL A 177 10.29 -10.75 -0.18
CA VAL A 177 9.78 -10.96 1.19
C VAL A 177 10.80 -11.75 2.02
N ALA A 178 11.42 -12.78 1.45
CA ALA A 178 12.45 -13.53 2.15
C ALA A 178 13.68 -12.67 2.52
N ALA A 179 14.06 -11.74 1.65
CA ALA A 179 15.15 -10.81 1.91
C ALA A 179 14.80 -9.78 2.99
N CYS A 180 13.60 -9.19 2.95
CA CYS A 180 13.10 -8.28 3.97
C CYS A 180 13.06 -8.92 5.36
N GLU A 181 12.58 -10.17 5.43
CA GLU A 181 12.42 -10.91 6.68
C GLU A 181 13.71 -11.60 7.15
N GLY A 182 14.81 -11.48 6.40
CA GLY A 182 16.10 -12.10 6.74
C GLY A 182 16.04 -13.63 6.77
N LEU A 183 15.20 -14.25 5.95
CA LEU A 183 15.08 -15.70 5.89
C LEU A 183 16.30 -16.34 5.23
N PRO A 184 16.75 -17.52 5.68
CA PRO A 184 17.82 -18.23 5.00
C PRO A 184 17.34 -18.80 3.65
N ALA A 185 18.29 -18.99 2.73
CA ALA A 185 18.02 -19.71 1.48
C ALA A 185 17.58 -21.15 1.75
N THR A 186 16.67 -21.63 0.91
CA THR A 186 16.13 -23.00 0.91
C THR A 186 16.20 -23.59 -0.50
N PRO A 187 15.98 -24.90 -0.71
CA PRO A 187 16.04 -25.51 -2.05
C PRO A 187 15.04 -24.96 -3.07
N TRP A 188 13.99 -24.25 -2.63
CA TRP A 188 12.93 -23.70 -3.49
C TRP A 188 12.76 -22.18 -3.36
N LEU A 189 13.57 -21.52 -2.53
CA LEU A 189 13.49 -20.08 -2.30
C LEU A 189 14.86 -19.52 -1.93
N THR A 190 15.37 -18.63 -2.77
CA THR A 190 16.57 -17.84 -2.50
C THR A 190 16.15 -16.40 -2.24
N PRO A 191 16.51 -15.80 -1.08
CA PRO A 191 16.30 -14.39 -0.82
C PRO A 191 16.90 -13.52 -1.93
N TRP A 192 16.18 -12.48 -2.31
CA TRP A 192 16.66 -11.54 -3.31
C TRP A 192 17.90 -10.78 -2.82
N SER A 193 18.83 -10.48 -3.74
CA SER A 193 19.95 -9.57 -3.49
C SER A 193 20.19 -8.66 -4.70
N PRO A 194 20.66 -7.41 -4.49
CA PRO A 194 20.93 -6.47 -5.58
C PRO A 194 21.96 -6.97 -6.60
N GLU A 195 22.88 -7.85 -6.20
CA GLU A 195 23.92 -8.41 -7.06
C GLU A 195 23.37 -9.48 -8.03
N ALA A 196 22.28 -10.15 -7.67
CA ALA A 196 21.67 -11.20 -8.49
C ALA A 196 20.85 -10.65 -9.67
N SER A 197 20.41 -9.38 -9.60
CA SER A 197 19.66 -8.72 -10.69
C SER A 197 20.55 -8.18 -11.82
N GLY A 198 21.87 -8.36 -11.73
CA GLY A 198 22.89 -7.80 -12.62
C GLY A 198 23.18 -8.56 -13.92
N THR A 199 22.30 -9.42 -14.42
CA THR A 199 22.37 -9.82 -15.85
C THR A 199 21.51 -8.90 -16.67
N ASP A 200 22.15 -7.86 -17.20
CA ASP A 200 21.72 -7.04 -18.31
C ASP A 200 20.95 -7.92 -19.32
N ARG A 201 19.62 -7.79 -19.35
CA ARG A 201 18.83 -8.34 -20.45
C ARG A 201 19.14 -7.43 -21.63
N GLY A 202 20.25 -7.73 -22.29
CA GLY A 202 20.72 -7.01 -23.45
C GLY A 202 19.56 -6.77 -24.40
N ALA A 203 19.36 -5.50 -24.74
CA ALA A 203 18.52 -5.10 -25.85
C ALA A 203 19.06 -5.79 -27.10
N THR A 204 18.50 -6.95 -27.44
CA THR A 204 18.65 -7.53 -28.76
C THR A 204 17.73 -6.77 -29.70
N SER A 205 18.34 -5.81 -30.39
CA SER A 205 18.04 -5.22 -31.72
C SER A 205 16.58 -5.15 -32.18
#